data_AF-A0A1F7FFZ6-F1
#
_entry.id   AF-A0A1F7FFZ6-F1
#
_cell.length_a   1.000
_cell.length_b   1.000
_cell.length_c   1.000
_cell.angle_alpha   90.00
_cell.angle_beta   90.00
_cell.angle_gamma   90.00
#
_symmetry.space_group_name_H-M   'P 1'
#
loop_
_entity.id
_entity.type
_entity.pdbx_description
1 polymer ?
#
loop_
_entity_poly.entity_id
_entity_poly.type
_entity_poly.pdbx_seq_one_letter_code
_entity_poly.pdbx_strand_id
1 'polypeptide(L)'
;MFEVKTCPDCKKLYLKFSGRVCPQCHSIRQHQLNDAIGLVRSRPGLPIKEVSRLCDISERTLQDFAEEGTFRRLNLSVRYPCRLCGTQINNGTICSGCHEELARHIIDLRSRLAPENGFFRSVQTSGQYNETFSRPAAMDSTNKTEALKAISTRRDKNRRSLRHAGTIR
;
A
#
# COMPACT_ATOMS: atom_id res chain seq x y z
N MET A 1 -18.68 -11.28 -7.42
CA MET A 1 -20.00 -10.76 -7.83
C MET A 1 -19.75 -9.55 -8.73
N PHE A 2 -20.35 -9.49 -9.91
CA PHE A 2 -20.22 -8.31 -10.78
C PHE A 2 -21.15 -7.19 -10.28
N GLU A 3 -20.61 -6.00 -10.08
CA GLU A 3 -21.37 -4.82 -9.64
C GLU A 3 -21.64 -3.90 -10.83
N VAL A 4 -22.88 -3.43 -10.98
CA VAL A 4 -23.22 -2.39 -11.95
C VAL A 4 -22.84 -1.03 -11.36
N LYS A 5 -22.02 -0.26 -12.06
CA LYS A 5 -21.65 1.12 -11.67
C LYS A 5 -21.83 2.09 -12.82
N THR A 6 -21.93 3.37 -12.49
CA THR A 6 -21.94 4.47 -13.46
C THR A 6 -20.51 4.90 -13.77
N CYS A 7 -20.17 5.07 -15.05
CA CYS A 7 -18.87 5.57 -15.47
C CYS A 7 -18.75 7.08 -15.17
N PRO A 8 -17.63 7.56 -14.57
CA PRO A 8 -17.45 8.98 -14.31
C PRO A 8 -17.28 9.83 -15.59
N ASP A 9 -16.68 9.25 -16.64
CA ASP A 9 -16.34 9.99 -17.88
C ASP A 9 -17.57 10.12 -18.81
N CYS A 10 -18.26 9.01 -19.08
CA CYS A 10 -19.38 8.99 -20.04
C CYS A 10 -20.78 8.88 -19.41
N LYS A 11 -20.87 8.77 -18.07
CA LYS A 11 -22.12 8.63 -17.30
C LYS A 11 -23.00 7.43 -17.67
N LYS A 12 -22.48 6.47 -18.45
CA LYS A 12 -23.19 5.22 -18.80
C LYS A 12 -23.03 4.17 -17.69
N LEU A 13 -24.05 3.35 -17.50
CA LEU A 13 -23.99 2.18 -16.63
C LEU A 13 -23.15 1.08 -17.28
N TYR A 14 -22.31 0.42 -16.49
CA TYR A 14 -21.49 -0.70 -16.95
C TYR A 14 -21.26 -1.71 -15.82
N LEU A 15 -21.01 -2.96 -16.20
CA LEU A 15 -20.58 -4.00 -15.27
C LEU A 15 -19.10 -3.79 -14.94
N LYS A 16 -18.79 -3.56 -13.66
CA LYS A 16 -17.42 -3.35 -13.20
C LYS A 16 -16.69 -4.70 -13.14
N PHE A 17 -15.87 -4.96 -14.15
CA PHE A 17 -14.90 -6.06 -14.15
C PHE A 17 -13.58 -5.64 -13.48
N SER A 18 -12.98 -4.55 -13.95
CA SER A 18 -11.73 -3.98 -13.41
C SER A 18 -11.64 -2.49 -13.73
N GLY A 19 -10.91 -1.72 -12.90
CA GLY A 19 -10.73 -0.27 -13.10
C GLY A 19 -11.90 0.61 -12.62
N ARG A 20 -11.76 1.93 -12.84
CA ARG A 20 -12.72 2.97 -12.39
C ARG A 20 -13.67 3.46 -13.48
N VAL A 21 -13.46 3.06 -14.72
CA VAL A 21 -14.14 3.56 -15.92
C VAL A 21 -14.63 2.41 -16.79
N CYS A 22 -15.62 2.67 -17.64
CA CYS A 22 -16.16 1.66 -18.56
C CYS A 22 -15.11 1.27 -19.62
N PRO A 23 -15.21 0.07 -20.21
CA PRO A 23 -14.21 -0.44 -21.16
C PRO A 23 -14.02 0.48 -22.37
N GLN A 24 -15.07 1.15 -22.84
CA GLN A 24 -14.97 2.08 -23.96
C GLN A 24 -14.18 3.35 -23.62
N CYS A 25 -14.41 3.94 -22.44
CA CYS A 25 -13.62 5.09 -21.99
C CYS A 25 -12.16 4.70 -21.70
N HIS A 26 -11.95 3.48 -21.20
CA HIS A 26 -10.61 2.94 -21.02
C HIS A 26 -9.86 2.83 -22.35
N SER A 27 -10.49 2.28 -23.40
CA SER A 27 -9.88 2.21 -24.74
C SER A 27 -9.55 3.59 -25.30
N ILE A 28 -10.45 4.58 -25.15
CA ILE A 28 -10.19 5.97 -25.60
C ILE A 28 -8.97 6.55 -24.86
N ARG A 29 -8.90 6.40 -23.54
CA ARG A 29 -7.76 6.84 -22.73
C ARG A 29 -6.46 6.16 -23.19
N GLN A 30 -6.51 4.87 -23.53
CA GLN A 30 -5.36 4.13 -24.05
C GLN A 30 -4.89 4.66 -25.42
N HIS A 31 -5.81 4.99 -26.33
CA HIS A 31 -5.48 5.61 -27.61
C HIS A 31 -4.78 6.96 -27.42
N GLN A 32 -5.36 7.83 -26.59
CA GLN A 32 -4.77 9.13 -26.24
C GLN A 32 -3.36 8.99 -25.66
N LEU A 33 -3.16 8.02 -24.77
CA LEU A 33 -1.85 7.72 -24.19
C LEU A 33 -0.84 7.29 -25.26
N ASN A 34 -1.25 6.43 -26.19
CA ASN A 34 -0.38 5.96 -27.27
C ASN A 34 0.03 7.12 -28.21
N ASP A 35 -0.89 8.02 -28.53
CA ASP A 35 -0.63 9.19 -29.36
C ASP A 35 0.37 10.14 -28.68
N ALA A 36 0.15 10.40 -27.38
CA ALA A 36 1.08 11.21 -26.58
C ALA A 36 2.48 10.57 -26.49
N ILE A 37 2.57 9.25 -26.31
CA ILE A 37 3.84 8.51 -26.32
C ILE A 37 4.54 8.65 -27.69
N GLY A 38 3.81 8.51 -28.80
CA GLY A 38 4.35 8.68 -30.14
C GLY A 38 4.94 10.07 -30.35
N LEU A 39 4.23 11.10 -29.92
CA LEU A 39 4.69 12.48 -30.00
C LEU A 39 5.94 12.72 -29.15
N VAL A 40 5.93 12.32 -27.88
CA VAL A 40 7.05 12.54 -26.96
C VAL A 40 8.30 11.76 -27.38
N ARG A 41 8.12 10.58 -28.00
CA ARG A 41 9.24 9.84 -28.62
C ARG A 41 9.90 10.61 -29.74
N SER A 42 9.12 11.28 -30.58
CA SER A 42 9.65 12.09 -31.70
C SER A 42 10.36 13.37 -31.23
N ARG A 43 9.88 13.96 -30.13
CA ARG A 43 10.37 15.24 -29.58
C ARG A 43 10.46 15.16 -28.05
N PRO A 44 11.62 14.77 -27.50
CA PRO A 44 11.80 14.69 -26.06
C PRO A 44 11.84 16.08 -25.42
N GLY A 45 11.32 16.20 -24.19
CA GLY A 45 11.43 17.42 -23.38
C GLY A 45 10.39 18.51 -23.69
N LEU A 46 9.35 18.19 -24.46
CA LEU A 46 8.21 19.06 -24.71
C LEU A 46 7.42 19.36 -23.41
N PRO A 47 6.89 20.58 -23.25
CA PRO A 47 5.97 20.88 -22.16
C PRO A 47 4.60 20.23 -22.39
N ILE A 48 3.92 19.79 -21.34
CA ILE A 48 2.58 19.18 -21.41
C ILE A 48 1.59 20.06 -22.20
N LYS A 49 1.68 21.38 -22.08
CA LYS A 49 0.81 22.33 -22.80
C LYS A 49 0.92 22.19 -24.31
N GLU A 50 2.11 21.93 -24.84
CA GLU A 50 2.31 21.73 -26.28
C GLU A 50 1.83 20.34 -26.70
N VAL A 51 2.09 19.31 -25.88
CA VAL A 51 1.58 17.95 -26.13
C VAL A 51 0.04 17.95 -26.18
N SER A 52 -0.60 18.67 -25.27
CA SER A 52 -2.05 18.84 -25.22
C SER A 52 -2.60 19.44 -26.52
N ARG A 53 -1.94 20.47 -27.06
CA ARG A 53 -2.33 21.13 -28.32
C ARG A 53 -2.10 20.27 -29.55
N LEU A 54 -1.05 19.44 -29.56
CA LEU A 54 -0.69 18.62 -30.72
C LEU A 54 -1.52 17.33 -30.81
N CYS A 55 -1.92 16.77 -29.67
CA CYS A 55 -2.71 15.54 -29.60
C CYS A 55 -4.22 15.79 -29.36
N ASP A 56 -4.65 17.04 -29.15
CA ASP A 56 -6.01 17.40 -28.72
C ASP A 56 -6.49 16.63 -27.48
N ILE A 57 -5.59 16.43 -26.52
CA ILE A 57 -5.86 15.76 -25.24
C ILE A 57 -5.92 16.81 -24.13
N SER A 58 -6.80 16.63 -23.15
CA SER A 58 -6.88 17.55 -22.01
C SER A 58 -5.57 17.55 -21.19
N GLU A 59 -5.12 18.73 -20.76
CA GLU A 59 -3.91 18.86 -19.93
C GLU A 59 -3.98 18.02 -18.65
N ARG A 60 -5.18 17.91 -18.06
CA ARG A 60 -5.43 17.11 -16.86
C ARG A 60 -5.14 15.63 -17.09
N THR A 61 -5.60 15.08 -18.21
CA THR A 61 -5.37 13.67 -18.54
C THR A 61 -3.88 13.39 -18.77
N LEU A 62 -3.16 14.32 -19.40
CA LEU A 62 -1.70 14.20 -19.57
C LEU A 62 -0.95 14.29 -18.23
N GLN A 63 -1.40 15.14 -17.32
CA GLN A 63 -0.88 15.20 -15.95
C GLN A 63 -1.14 13.89 -15.21
N ASP A 64 -2.34 13.31 -15.31
CA ASP A 64 -2.65 12.01 -14.71
C ASP A 64 -1.70 10.92 -15.22
N PHE A 65 -1.41 10.87 -16.52
CA PHE A 65 -0.45 9.90 -17.09
C PHE A 65 0.99 10.11 -16.62
N ALA A 66 1.39 11.36 -16.40
CA ALA A 66 2.68 11.69 -15.82
C ALA A 66 2.74 11.28 -14.34
N GLU A 67 1.66 11.47 -13.59
CA GLU A 67 1.53 11.07 -12.18
C GLU A 67 1.52 9.55 -12.00
N GLU A 68 0.85 8.82 -12.88
CA GLU A 68 0.89 7.35 -12.96
C GLU A 68 2.30 6.83 -13.30
N GLY A 69 3.21 7.70 -13.75
CA GLY A 69 4.59 7.36 -14.07
C GLY A 69 4.75 6.63 -15.40
N THR A 70 3.79 6.73 -16.31
CA THR A 70 3.84 6.02 -17.60
C THR A 70 4.96 6.55 -18.50
N PHE A 71 5.13 7.87 -18.60
CA PHE A 71 6.26 8.46 -19.35
C PHE A 71 7.61 8.08 -18.74
N ARG A 72 7.71 8.06 -17.40
CA ARG A 72 8.93 7.65 -16.68
C ARG A 72 9.28 6.18 -16.95
N ARG A 73 8.30 5.26 -16.94
CA ARG A 73 8.52 3.84 -17.25
C ARG A 73 9.07 3.61 -18.66
N LEU A 74 8.75 4.50 -19.59
CA LEU A 74 9.20 4.45 -20.98
C LEU A 74 10.47 5.28 -21.23
N ASN A 75 11.10 5.83 -20.17
CA ASN A 75 12.27 6.74 -20.26
C ASN A 75 12.01 7.96 -21.16
N LEU A 76 10.77 8.44 -21.20
CA LEU A 76 10.37 9.61 -21.96
C LEU A 76 10.40 10.85 -21.06
N SER A 77 11.04 11.92 -21.52
CA SER A 77 11.14 13.16 -20.78
C SER A 77 10.05 14.14 -21.23
N VAL A 78 9.23 14.61 -20.29
CA VAL A 78 8.13 15.56 -20.52
C VAL A 78 8.20 16.63 -19.44
N ARG A 79 8.01 17.91 -19.80
CA ARG A 79 8.00 19.01 -18.82
C ARG A 79 6.62 19.26 -18.25
N TYR A 80 6.47 19.12 -16.94
CA TYR A 80 5.21 19.36 -16.22
C TYR A 80 5.41 19.94 -14.83
N PRO A 81 4.40 20.63 -14.25
CA PRO A 81 4.53 21.25 -12.94
C PRO A 81 4.57 20.21 -11.81
N CYS A 82 5.35 20.48 -10.77
CA CYS A 82 5.38 19.75 -9.51
C CYS A 82 4.02 19.81 -8.83
N ARG A 83 3.54 18.68 -8.31
CA ARG A 83 2.26 18.63 -7.59
C ARG A 83 2.25 19.45 -6.28
N LEU A 84 3.41 19.63 -5.65
CA LEU A 84 3.51 20.32 -4.36
C LEU A 84 3.79 21.83 -4.51
N CYS A 85 4.78 22.20 -5.32
CA CYS A 85 5.25 23.59 -5.45
C CYS A 85 5.07 24.21 -6.84
N GLY A 86 4.61 23.44 -7.84
CA GLY A 86 4.41 23.93 -9.21
C GLY A 86 5.67 24.10 -10.07
N THR A 87 6.87 23.86 -9.55
CA THR A 87 8.13 23.94 -10.33
C THR A 87 8.11 22.97 -11.52
N GLN A 88 8.66 23.36 -12.67
CA GLN A 88 8.71 22.47 -13.84
C GLN A 88 9.70 21.31 -13.60
N ILE A 89 9.23 20.08 -13.79
CA ILE A 89 9.99 18.85 -13.64
C ILE A 89 9.95 18.07 -14.96
N ASN A 90 11.03 17.34 -15.23
CA ASN A 90 11.16 16.46 -16.39
C ASN A 90 10.71 15.02 -16.11
N ASN A 91 10.87 14.55 -14.87
CA ASN A 91 10.62 13.18 -14.41
C ASN A 91 10.15 13.13 -12.95
N GLY A 92 9.16 12.30 -12.64
CA GLY A 92 8.67 12.06 -11.26
C GLY A 92 7.55 13.02 -10.84
N THR A 93 6.78 12.66 -9.81
CA THR A 93 5.58 13.41 -9.40
C THR A 93 5.89 14.70 -8.64
N ILE A 94 7.04 14.72 -7.97
CA ILE A 94 7.47 15.79 -7.07
C ILE A 94 8.94 16.12 -7.40
N CYS A 95 9.34 17.39 -7.27
CA CYS A 95 10.71 17.82 -7.52
C CYS A 95 11.65 17.35 -6.39
N SER A 96 12.96 17.36 -6.65
CA SER A 96 13.97 16.96 -5.66
C SER A 96 13.88 17.77 -4.37
N GLY A 97 13.70 19.09 -4.46
CA GLY A 97 13.58 19.97 -3.29
C GLY A 97 12.40 19.59 -2.38
N CYS A 98 11.21 19.41 -2.97
CA CYS A 98 10.04 18.99 -2.19
C CYS A 98 10.19 17.56 -1.65
N HIS A 99 10.88 16.67 -2.36
CA HIS A 99 11.17 15.32 -1.86
C HIS A 99 12.08 15.36 -0.63
N GLU A 100 13.11 16.22 -0.63
CA GLU A 100 14.01 16.42 0.51
C GLU A 100 13.30 17.07 1.71
N GLU A 101 12.45 18.07 1.47
CA GLU A 101 11.61 18.67 2.51
C GLU A 101 10.69 17.65 3.15
N LEU A 102 9.97 16.86 2.33
CA LEU A 102 9.11 15.79 2.83
C LEU A 102 9.90 14.76 3.64
N ALA A 103 11.08 14.35 3.17
CA ALA A 103 11.95 13.43 3.89
C ALA A 103 12.37 14.01 5.26
N ARG A 104 12.75 15.30 5.30
CA ARG A 104 13.08 16.01 6.55
C ARG A 104 11.90 16.04 7.51
N HIS A 105 10.70 16.39 7.03
CA HIS A 105 9.49 16.39 7.86
C HIS A 105 9.15 15.00 8.40
N ILE A 106 9.32 13.94 7.61
CA ILE A 106 9.09 12.56 8.07
C ILE A 106 10.08 12.17 9.17
N ILE A 107 11.36 12.55 9.03
CA ILE A 107 12.38 12.28 10.05
C ILE A 107 12.09 13.04 11.35
N ASP A 108 11.73 14.33 11.26
CA ASP A 108 11.34 15.13 12.42
C ASP A 108 10.11 14.55 13.12
N LEU A 109 9.05 14.22 12.38
CA LEU A 109 7.86 13.57 12.94
C LEU A 109 8.17 12.23 13.60
N ARG A 110 9.03 11.41 12.99
CA ARG A 110 9.48 10.15 13.59
C ARG A 110 10.24 10.36 14.89
N SER A 111 11.05 11.42 14.99
CA SER A 111 11.78 11.73 16.22
C SER A 111 10.83 12.13 17.36
N ARG A 112 9.73 12.83 17.05
CA ARG A 112 8.69 13.23 18.01
C ARG A 112 7.76 12.09 18.39
N LEU A 113 7.52 11.17 17.46
CA LEU A 113 6.69 9.97 17.67
C LEU A 113 7.49 8.77 18.17
N ALA A 114 8.82 8.88 18.30
CA ALA A 114 9.58 7.92 19.07
C ALA A 114 8.94 7.89 20.45
N PRO A 115 8.38 6.74 20.89
CA PRO A 115 7.83 6.67 22.22
C PRO A 115 8.98 7.00 23.17
N GLU A 116 8.84 8.05 23.98
CA GLU A 116 9.20 7.99 25.39
C GLU A 116 8.90 6.55 25.80
N ASN A 117 9.94 5.73 25.98
CA ASN A 117 9.83 4.30 26.21
C ASN A 117 8.65 4.07 27.12
N GLY A 118 7.52 3.70 26.53
CA GLY A 118 6.29 3.52 27.27
C GLY A 118 6.59 2.29 28.07
N PHE A 119 7.03 2.50 29.30
CA PHE A 119 7.19 1.48 30.30
C PHE A 119 5.79 0.90 30.41
N PHE A 120 5.50 -0.13 29.62
CA PHE A 120 4.40 -1.02 29.89
C PHE A 120 4.70 -1.49 31.31
N ARG A 121 4.07 -0.88 32.31
CA ARG A 121 4.12 -1.40 33.66
C ARG A 121 3.66 -2.83 33.52
N SER A 122 4.54 -3.77 33.84
CA SER A 122 4.17 -5.16 33.86
C SER A 122 2.91 -5.25 34.73
N VAL A 123 1.80 -5.66 34.12
CA VAL A 123 0.63 -6.04 34.90
C VAL A 123 1.12 -7.24 35.70
N GLN A 124 1.32 -7.06 37.01
CA GLN A 124 1.64 -8.20 37.88
C GLN A 124 0.40 -9.08 37.92
N THR A 125 0.33 -10.04 37.01
CA THR A 125 -0.68 -11.09 37.07
C THR A 125 -0.31 -11.95 38.27
N SER A 126 -1.12 -11.90 39.33
CA SER A 126 -1.04 -12.84 40.45
C SER A 126 -1.46 -14.22 39.95
N GLY A 127 -0.57 -14.91 39.23
CA GLY A 127 -0.87 -16.15 38.53
C GLY A 127 0.38 -16.81 37.95
N GLN A 128 0.28 -18.11 37.72
CA GLN A 128 1.34 -19.08 37.42
C GLN A 128 2.05 -18.89 36.05
N TYR A 129 1.94 -17.72 35.42
CA TYR A 129 2.43 -17.45 34.06
C TYR A 129 3.41 -16.24 34.03
N ASN A 130 4.24 -16.12 35.07
CA ASN A 130 5.18 -15.00 35.22
C ASN A 130 6.42 -15.05 34.29
N GLU A 131 6.48 -15.98 33.35
CA GLU A 131 7.58 -16.03 32.40
C GLU A 131 7.19 -15.27 31.13
N THR A 132 7.93 -14.18 30.87
CA THR A 132 7.94 -13.50 29.57
C THR A 132 8.13 -14.53 28.47
N PHE A 133 7.18 -14.61 27.54
CA PHE A 133 7.23 -15.52 26.40
C PHE A 133 8.52 -15.30 25.59
N SER A 134 9.53 -16.14 25.84
CA SER A 134 10.74 -16.21 25.04
C SER A 134 10.45 -17.08 23.82
N ARG A 135 10.64 -16.55 22.59
CA ARG A 135 10.61 -17.39 21.39
C ARG A 135 11.67 -18.48 21.54
N PRO A 136 11.31 -19.78 21.54
CA PRO A 136 12.32 -20.82 21.58
C PRO A 136 13.20 -20.69 20.33
N ALA A 137 14.52 -20.83 20.51
CA ALA A 137 15.48 -20.85 19.42
C ALA A 137 15.06 -21.91 18.39
N ALA A 138 15.30 -21.65 17.10
CA ALA A 138 15.01 -22.61 16.05
C ALA A 138 15.82 -23.88 16.30
N MET A 139 15.19 -24.92 16.82
CA MET A 139 15.80 -26.23 17.06
C MET A 139 15.14 -27.30 16.19
N ASP A 140 15.95 -28.28 15.80
CA ASP A 140 15.61 -29.40 14.93
C ASP A 140 14.38 -30.18 15.42
N SER A 141 13.60 -30.71 14.46
CA SER A 141 12.24 -31.24 14.66
C SER A 141 12.11 -32.40 15.65
N THR A 142 13.21 -33.12 15.94
CA THR A 142 13.25 -34.25 16.86
C THR A 142 13.02 -33.81 18.31
N ASN A 143 13.61 -32.70 18.72
CA ASN A 143 13.49 -32.19 20.11
C ASN A 143 12.07 -31.66 20.39
N LYS A 144 11.37 -31.18 19.35
CA LYS A 144 10.00 -30.68 19.47
C LYS A 144 8.98 -31.79 19.76
N THR A 145 9.15 -32.98 19.20
CA THR A 145 8.22 -34.10 19.43
C THR A 145 8.42 -34.73 20.80
N GLU A 146 9.67 -34.80 21.29
CA GLU A 146 10.00 -35.26 22.63
C GLU A 146 9.50 -34.28 23.71
N ALA A 147 9.65 -32.98 23.50
CA ALA A 147 9.11 -31.96 24.40
C ALA A 147 7.57 -32.02 24.49
N LEU A 148 6.87 -32.26 23.37
CA LEU A 148 5.41 -32.41 23.35
C LEU A 148 4.94 -33.67 24.11
N LYS A 149 5.66 -34.80 23.99
CA LYS A 149 5.37 -36.04 24.75
C LYS A 149 5.62 -35.89 26.25
N ALA A 150 6.63 -35.11 26.65
CA ALA A 150 6.90 -34.83 28.06
C ALA A 150 5.79 -33.97 28.71
N ILE A 151 5.17 -33.07 27.95
CA ILE A 151 4.08 -32.21 28.44
C ILE A 151 2.76 -32.99 28.56
N SER A 152 2.46 -33.91 27.63
CA SER A 152 1.22 -34.70 27.68
C SER A 152 1.19 -35.64 28.88
N THR A 153 2.30 -36.31 29.17
CA THR A 153 2.43 -37.30 30.25
C THR A 153 2.39 -36.71 31.66
N ARG A 154 2.65 -35.40 31.81
CA ARG A 154 2.52 -34.68 33.09
C ARG A 154 1.07 -34.42 33.49
N ARG A 155 0.10 -34.45 32.55
CA ARG A 155 -1.30 -34.08 32.80
C ARG A 155 -2.16 -35.16 33.46
N ASP A 156 -1.75 -36.43 33.44
CA ASP A 156 -2.65 -37.53 33.78
C ASP A 156 -2.60 -38.01 35.24
N LYS A 157 -1.58 -37.63 36.03
CA LYS A 157 -1.40 -38.22 37.37
C LYS A 157 -2.28 -37.64 38.48
N ASN A 158 -3.02 -36.55 38.26
CA ASN A 158 -3.69 -35.82 39.36
C ASN A 158 -5.15 -35.37 39.15
N ARG A 159 -5.89 -35.91 38.16
CA ARG A 159 -7.33 -35.61 38.02
C ARG A 159 -8.21 -36.74 38.58
N ARG A 160 -8.40 -36.77 39.90
CA ARG A 160 -9.63 -37.35 40.49
C ARG A 160 -10.73 -36.30 40.38
N SER A 161 -11.69 -36.47 39.48
CA SER A 161 -12.86 -35.59 39.38
C SER A 161 -13.84 -35.90 40.52
N LEU A 162 -13.86 -35.05 41.55
CA LEU A 162 -14.95 -34.96 42.51
C LEU A 162 -15.89 -33.86 42.06
N ARG A 163 -17.07 -34.21 41.53
CA ARG A 163 -18.33 -33.45 41.67
C ARG A 163 -19.47 -34.16 40.92
N HIS A 164 -20.38 -34.71 41.72
CA HIS A 164 -21.72 -35.11 41.32
C HIS A 164 -22.60 -33.89 41.02
N ALA A 165 -23.51 -34.10 40.07
CA ALA A 165 -24.86 -33.58 39.91
C ALA A 165 -25.17 -32.11 40.26
N GLY A 166 -25.61 -31.37 39.25
CA GLY A 166 -26.39 -30.13 39.41
C GLY A 166 -27.02 -29.74 38.08
N THR A 167 -28.30 -30.05 37.93
CA THR A 167 -29.13 -29.83 36.73
C THR A 167 -29.28 -28.35 36.39
N ILE A 168 -29.25 -28.07 35.09
CA ILE A 168 -29.35 -26.74 34.47
C ILE A 168 -30.81 -26.25 34.55
N ARG A 169 -31.01 -25.00 34.96
CA ARG A 169 -32.17 -24.19 34.58
C ARG A 169 -31.68 -23.01 33.76
#